data_AF-A0A9W8YX59-F1
#
_entry.id   AF-A0A9W8YX59-F1
#
_cell.length_a   1.000
_cell.length_b   1.000
_cell.length_c   1.000
_cell.angle_alpha   90.00
_cell.angle_beta   90.00
_cell.angle_gamma   90.00
#
_symmetry.space_group_name_H-M   'P 1'
#
loop_
_entity.id
_entity.type
_entity.pdbx_description
1 polymer ?
#
loop_
_entity_poly.entity_id
_entity_poly.type
_entity_poly.pdbx_seq_one_letter_code
_entity_poly.pdbx_strand_id
1 'polypeptide(L)'
;MAGNSSAFAIHDDAATALFGPSPKLELLAENKDYPAFHEAGVYFDGEEPTLFITSNQYPDPSTGRKKIQISKVTLNRSSGKTTAAVEEIHPGISMGNGGVNYTPTASGFGPGVLFCAQGGPDNATEPSNLVYMDSRPPYKTTNIASSFHGRAFNSVNDVVVHSDGSIWFTDPIYGFEQGYRPKPELPCQVYRICPEKGSSDLSKGSIRAMADGFGRPNGICFSPDEKIVYVTDTDWIHGDGTTDDSRPSTIYAFDVAYYSGEPFLVNRRLFAFADNGIPDGIKCDVHGNVYSGCGDGVNVWSAGGVLLGRILVEGGAANFCFGRDGEIFILNEHKLWRAQLAASTKGALLGI
;
A
#
# COMPACT_ATOMS: atom_id res chain seq x y z
N MET A 1 0.82 0.49 38.15
CA MET A 1 1.36 -0.80 37.66
C MET A 1 0.83 -0.99 36.25
N ALA A 2 1.53 -0.47 35.24
CA ALA A 2 1.23 -0.76 33.84
C ALA A 2 2.02 -2.02 33.49
N GLY A 3 1.34 -3.16 33.43
CA GLY A 3 1.95 -4.39 32.95
C GLY A 3 2.45 -4.15 31.54
N ASN A 4 3.70 -4.49 31.29
CA ASN A 4 4.34 -4.38 29.99
C ASN A 4 3.66 -5.39 29.05
N SER A 5 2.52 -5.03 28.46
CA SER A 5 1.87 -5.85 27.45
C SER A 5 2.83 -5.93 26.26
N SER A 6 3.24 -7.14 25.89
CA SER A 6 4.02 -7.38 24.68
C SER A 6 3.37 -6.64 23.50
N ALA A 7 4.16 -5.92 22.71
CA ALA A 7 3.68 -5.33 21.45
C ALA A 7 3.25 -6.41 20.44
N PHE A 8 3.50 -7.69 20.73
CA PHE A 8 3.11 -8.83 19.91
C PHE A 8 2.04 -9.62 20.65
N ALA A 9 0.80 -9.47 20.19
CA ALA A 9 -0.36 -10.17 20.73
C ALA A 9 -0.59 -11.47 19.95
N ILE A 10 -0.66 -12.59 20.66
CA ILE A 10 -0.88 -13.92 20.10
C ILE A 10 -2.37 -14.27 20.28
N HIS A 11 -3.04 -14.60 19.19
CA HIS A 11 -4.45 -15.04 19.17
C HIS A 11 -4.57 -16.53 18.78
N ASP A 12 -3.59 -17.06 18.07
CA ASP A 12 -3.44 -18.47 17.69
C ASP A 12 -1.97 -18.90 17.84
N ASP A 13 -1.72 -20.15 18.23
CA ASP A 13 -0.37 -20.68 18.47
C ASP A 13 0.56 -20.54 17.25
N ALA A 14 0.02 -20.54 16.02
CA ALA A 14 0.78 -20.35 14.80
C ALA A 14 1.49 -18.97 14.74
N ALA A 15 0.97 -17.94 15.43
CA ALA A 15 1.65 -16.65 15.53
C ALA A 15 2.98 -16.71 16.27
N THR A 16 3.17 -17.69 17.17
CA THR A 16 4.45 -17.88 17.87
C THR A 16 5.58 -18.17 16.90
N ALA A 17 5.32 -18.99 15.86
CA ALA A 17 6.31 -19.28 14.82
C ALA A 17 6.58 -18.06 13.94
N LEU A 18 5.53 -17.27 13.62
CA LEU A 18 5.65 -16.05 12.82
C LEU A 18 6.48 -14.97 13.51
N PHE A 19 6.19 -14.71 14.79
CA PHE A 19 6.90 -13.69 15.57
C PHE A 19 8.28 -14.16 16.01
N GLY A 20 8.46 -15.47 16.18
CA GLY A 20 9.70 -16.05 16.65
C GLY A 20 9.88 -15.87 18.17
N PRO A 21 11.04 -16.31 18.71
CA PRO A 21 11.25 -16.38 20.16
C PRO A 21 11.49 -15.03 20.84
N SER A 22 11.90 -14.01 20.08
CA SER A 22 12.29 -12.70 20.62
C SER A 22 11.92 -11.56 19.66
N PRO A 23 10.63 -11.38 19.33
CA PRO A 23 10.20 -10.31 18.44
C PRO A 23 10.50 -8.94 19.06
N LYS A 24 10.79 -7.94 18.23
CA LYS A 24 11.11 -6.57 18.69
C LYS A 24 10.35 -5.54 17.87
N LEU A 25 9.89 -4.49 18.53
CA LEU A 25 9.32 -3.30 17.89
C LEU A 25 10.21 -2.10 18.25
N GLU A 26 10.76 -1.45 17.24
CA GLU A 26 11.75 -0.38 17.40
C GLU A 26 11.35 0.86 16.61
N LEU A 27 11.40 2.03 17.25
CA LEU A 27 11.19 3.30 16.55
C LEU A 27 12.45 3.64 15.74
N LEU A 28 12.30 3.80 14.42
CA LEU A 28 13.41 4.14 13.53
C LEU A 28 13.51 5.64 13.26
N ALA A 29 12.37 6.31 13.07
CA ALA A 29 12.29 7.75 12.80
C ALA A 29 10.97 8.33 13.31
N GLU A 30 10.99 9.62 13.63
CA GLU A 30 9.81 10.40 14.01
C GLU A 30 9.91 11.78 13.35
N ASN A 31 8.82 12.24 12.74
CA ASN A 31 8.66 13.59 12.26
C ASN A 31 7.54 14.26 13.07
N LYS A 32 7.85 15.34 13.78
CA LYS A 32 6.91 16.04 14.66
C LYS A 32 6.15 17.15 13.96
N ASP A 33 6.61 17.56 12.79
CA ASP A 33 6.06 18.70 12.06
C ASP A 33 4.86 18.28 11.20
N TYR A 34 4.91 17.08 10.62
CA TYR A 34 3.83 16.52 9.81
C TYR A 34 3.88 14.98 9.78
N PRO A 35 2.77 14.30 9.41
CA PRO A 35 2.66 12.83 9.39
C PRO A 35 3.43 12.22 8.20
N ALA A 36 4.76 12.16 8.31
CA ALA A 36 5.68 11.79 7.23
C ALA A 36 5.61 10.31 6.78
N PHE A 37 4.93 9.44 7.52
CA PHE A 37 4.93 7.99 7.32
C PHE A 37 3.51 7.43 7.29
N HIS A 38 2.85 7.51 6.14
CA HIS A 38 1.45 7.09 5.98
C HIS A 38 1.32 5.91 5.01
N GLU A 39 1.76 6.09 3.76
CA GLU A 39 1.40 5.20 2.64
C GLU A 39 2.62 4.75 1.79
N ALA A 40 2.34 3.97 0.74
CA ALA A 40 3.28 3.39 -0.24
C ALA A 40 4.25 2.34 0.28
N GLY A 41 5.01 2.63 1.35
CA GLY A 41 6.01 1.73 1.94
C GLY A 41 6.73 0.83 0.92
N VAL A 42 7.59 1.38 0.07
CA VAL A 42 8.22 0.61 -1.03
C VAL A 42 9.69 0.34 -0.72
N TYR A 43 10.00 -0.90 -0.36
CA TYR A 43 11.35 -1.33 0.02
C TYR A 43 12.18 -1.79 -1.18
N PHE A 44 13.41 -1.29 -1.30
CA PHE A 44 14.43 -1.80 -2.21
C PHE A 44 15.57 -2.40 -1.40
N ASP A 45 15.83 -3.68 -1.62
CA ASP A 45 17.04 -4.32 -1.13
C ASP A 45 18.21 -3.99 -2.08
N GLY A 46 19.36 -3.69 -1.49
CA GLY A 46 20.55 -3.27 -2.23
C GLY A 46 21.71 -2.95 -1.29
N GLU A 47 22.80 -2.42 -1.85
CA GLU A 47 23.96 -1.98 -1.04
C GLU A 47 23.56 -0.91 0.00
N GLU A 48 22.62 -0.05 -0.38
CA GLU A 48 21.96 0.92 0.50
C GLU A 48 20.45 0.63 0.53
N PRO A 49 19.98 -0.22 1.46
CA PRO A 49 18.56 -0.55 1.55
C PRO A 49 17.72 0.71 1.79
N THR A 50 16.67 0.86 1.01
CA THR A 50 15.90 2.11 0.92
C THR A 50 14.41 1.85 0.96
N LEU A 51 13.65 2.75 1.59
CA LEU A 51 12.19 2.83 1.50
C LEU A 51 11.79 4.11 0.76
N PHE A 52 10.75 4.04 -0.06
CA PHE A 52 10.00 5.23 -0.49
C PHE A 52 8.64 5.24 0.20
N ILE A 53 8.32 6.37 0.83
CA ILE A 53 7.13 6.53 1.67
C ILE A 53 6.45 7.84 1.33
N THR A 54 5.13 7.86 1.36
CA THR A 54 4.28 9.05 1.23
C THR A 54 3.75 9.45 2.62
N SER A 55 3.73 10.76 2.87
CA SER A 55 3.11 11.33 4.08
C SER A 55 1.59 11.26 3.99
N ASN A 56 0.88 11.51 5.10
CA ASN A 56 -0.53 11.90 5.05
C ASN A 56 -0.63 13.39 4.67
N GLN A 57 -1.83 13.87 4.35
CA GLN A 57 -2.06 15.25 3.96
C GLN A 57 -1.68 16.20 5.10
N TYR A 58 -0.98 17.28 4.78
CA TYR A 58 -0.68 18.36 5.71
C TYR A 58 -0.69 19.71 4.98
N PRO A 59 -0.95 20.83 5.67
CA PRO A 59 -0.97 22.14 5.04
C PRO A 59 0.45 22.54 4.61
N ASP A 60 0.61 22.88 3.35
CA ASP A 60 1.83 23.49 2.83
C ASP A 60 2.06 24.83 3.56
N PRO A 61 3.21 25.05 4.21
CA PRO A 61 3.44 26.26 5.00
C PRO A 61 3.41 27.56 4.18
N SER A 62 3.65 27.48 2.87
CA SER A 62 3.72 28.64 1.97
C SER A 62 2.37 28.98 1.32
N THR A 63 1.57 27.97 0.99
CA THR A 63 0.30 28.16 0.28
C THR A 63 -0.94 27.89 1.12
N GLY A 64 -0.79 27.20 2.25
CA GLY A 64 -1.88 26.71 3.09
C GLY A 64 -2.71 25.58 2.47
N ARG A 65 -2.43 25.17 1.22
CA ARG A 65 -3.10 24.05 0.55
C ARG A 65 -2.62 22.73 1.13
N LYS A 66 -3.50 21.74 1.19
CA LYS A 66 -3.12 20.36 1.53
C LYS A 66 -2.12 19.85 0.50
N LYS A 67 -1.05 19.21 0.96
CA LYS A 67 -0.05 18.50 0.15
C LYS A 67 0.31 17.16 0.78
N ILE A 68 0.98 16.33 0.00
CA ILE A 68 1.70 15.14 0.44
C ILE A 68 3.20 15.36 0.18
N GLN A 69 4.05 14.70 0.98
CA GLN A 69 5.49 14.65 0.79
C GLN A 69 5.94 13.22 0.54
N ILE A 70 6.78 13.03 -0.49
CA ILE A 70 7.45 11.75 -0.75
C ILE A 70 8.82 11.82 -0.07
N SER A 71 9.14 10.79 0.71
CA SER A 71 10.41 10.66 1.41
C SER A 71 11.14 9.41 0.98
N LYS A 72 12.45 9.54 0.77
CA LYS A 72 13.39 8.43 0.69
C LYS A 72 13.93 8.17 2.10
N VAL A 73 13.87 6.93 2.57
CA VAL A 73 14.46 6.52 3.84
C VAL A 73 15.58 5.52 3.58
N THR A 74 16.83 5.93 3.84
CA THR A 74 17.99 5.05 3.72
C THR A 74 18.26 4.38 5.06
N LEU A 75 18.39 3.05 5.05
CA LEU A 75 18.64 2.25 6.25
C LEU A 75 20.14 2.00 6.42
N ASN A 76 20.68 2.37 7.58
CA ASN A 76 22.06 2.10 7.95
C ASN A 76 22.09 0.99 9.01
N ARG A 77 22.87 -0.06 8.75
CA ARG A 77 22.97 -1.22 9.65
C ARG A 77 24.41 -1.32 10.15
N SER A 78 24.62 -1.09 11.44
CA SER A 78 25.95 -1.18 12.06
C SER A 78 25.86 -1.78 13.46
N SER A 79 26.75 -2.73 13.75
CA SER A 79 26.90 -3.36 15.07
C SER A 79 25.57 -3.88 15.68
N GLY A 80 24.69 -4.46 14.85
CA GLY A 80 23.39 -5.00 15.29
C GLY A 80 22.30 -3.96 15.54
N LYS A 81 22.53 -2.69 15.20
CA LYS A 81 21.53 -1.61 15.24
C LYS A 81 21.18 -1.18 13.82
N THR A 82 19.90 -0.90 13.57
CA THR A 82 19.44 -0.23 12.35
C THR A 82 19.05 1.20 12.69
N THR A 83 19.48 2.15 11.87
CA THR A 83 19.01 3.54 11.91
C THR A 83 18.47 3.94 10.55
N ALA A 84 17.60 4.96 10.53
CA ALA A 84 16.99 5.49 9.32
C ALA A 84 17.44 6.94 9.09
N ALA A 85 17.86 7.26 7.87
CA ALA A 85 18.06 8.63 7.40
C ALA A 85 16.92 8.98 6.45
N VAL A 86 16.16 10.03 6.75
CA VAL A 86 14.98 10.44 5.99
C VAL A 86 15.33 11.68 5.16
N GLU A 87 15.07 11.61 3.85
CA GLU A 87 15.28 12.67 2.88
C GLU A 87 13.96 12.94 2.15
N GLU A 88 13.50 14.19 2.15
CA GLU A 88 12.38 14.61 1.31
C GLU A 88 12.83 14.67 -0.16
N ILE A 89 12.05 14.07 -1.06
CA ILE A 89 12.29 14.14 -2.51
C ILE A 89 11.08 14.75 -3.21
N HIS A 90 11.31 15.37 -4.38
CA HIS A 90 10.26 16.12 -5.09
C HIS A 90 10.16 15.69 -6.57
N PRO A 91 9.65 14.48 -6.85
CA PRO A 91 9.57 13.95 -8.21
C PRO A 91 8.43 14.58 -9.06
N GLY A 92 7.68 15.54 -8.52
CA GLY A 92 6.55 16.16 -9.21
C GLY A 92 5.32 15.27 -9.32
N ILE A 93 5.12 14.35 -8.37
CA ILE A 93 3.93 13.49 -8.29
C ILE A 93 2.89 14.17 -7.40
N SER A 94 1.73 14.51 -7.97
CA SER A 94 0.65 15.20 -7.26
C SER A 94 -0.08 14.26 -6.30
N MET A 95 -0.12 14.61 -5.01
CA MET A 95 -0.86 13.86 -3.98
C MET A 95 -0.57 12.35 -4.05
N GLY A 96 0.71 11.97 -4.05
CA GLY A 96 1.11 10.56 -4.05
C GLY A 96 0.55 9.82 -2.84
N ASN A 97 -0.03 8.65 -3.04
CA ASN A 97 -0.62 7.81 -2.00
C ASN A 97 0.10 6.47 -1.94
N GLY A 98 -0.51 5.37 -2.40
CA GLY A 98 0.10 4.04 -2.42
C GLY A 98 1.17 3.88 -3.50
N GLY A 99 1.89 2.76 -3.45
CA GLY A 99 2.93 2.46 -4.41
C GLY A 99 3.53 1.08 -4.28
N VAL A 100 4.24 0.65 -5.32
CA VAL A 100 4.85 -0.68 -5.40
C VAL A 100 6.14 -0.67 -6.21
N ASN A 101 7.05 -1.61 -5.92
CA ASN A 101 8.22 -1.84 -6.75
C ASN A 101 7.78 -2.18 -8.18
N TYR A 102 8.38 -1.53 -9.18
CA TYR A 102 8.06 -1.78 -10.58
C TYR A 102 9.29 -1.60 -11.45
N THR A 103 9.55 -2.60 -12.29
CA THR A 103 10.55 -2.50 -13.36
C THR A 103 9.81 -2.72 -14.68
N PRO A 104 9.55 -1.66 -15.45
CA PRO A 104 8.87 -1.81 -16.72
C PRO A 104 9.64 -2.75 -17.65
N THR A 105 8.93 -3.58 -18.42
CA THR A 105 9.57 -4.43 -19.45
C THR A 105 10.05 -3.63 -20.66
N ALA A 106 9.62 -2.37 -20.78
CA ALA A 106 9.99 -1.43 -21.82
C ALA A 106 11.49 -1.11 -21.79
N SER A 107 12.13 -1.07 -22.96
CA SER A 107 13.55 -0.69 -23.04
C SER A 107 13.77 0.75 -22.57
N GLY A 108 14.82 0.97 -21.78
CA GLY A 108 15.21 2.30 -21.30
C GLY A 108 14.69 2.66 -19.91
N PHE A 109 13.92 1.78 -19.28
CA PHE A 109 13.50 1.92 -17.88
C PHE A 109 14.31 1.00 -16.96
N GLY A 110 14.59 1.49 -15.76
CA GLY A 110 15.23 0.71 -14.70
C GLY A 110 14.24 0.29 -13.62
N PRO A 111 14.76 -0.20 -12.47
CA PRO A 111 13.95 -0.36 -11.28
C PRO A 111 13.42 0.99 -10.78
N GLY A 112 12.15 1.04 -10.43
CA GLY A 112 11.49 2.23 -9.94
C GLY A 112 10.28 1.92 -9.07
N VAL A 113 9.57 2.97 -8.70
CA VAL A 113 8.34 2.89 -7.94
C VAL A 113 7.18 3.23 -8.86
N LEU A 114 6.15 2.41 -8.85
CA LEU A 114 4.87 2.74 -9.43
C LEU A 114 3.99 3.34 -8.33
N PHE A 115 3.73 4.64 -8.42
CA PHE A 115 2.88 5.36 -7.47
C PHE A 115 1.45 5.50 -7.97
N CYS A 116 0.52 5.45 -7.03
CA CYS A 116 -0.80 6.03 -7.14
C CYS A 116 -0.74 7.52 -6.83
N ALA A 117 -1.06 8.37 -7.78
CA ALA A 117 -1.20 9.81 -7.59
C ALA A 117 -2.70 10.15 -7.53
N GLN A 118 -3.15 10.70 -6.42
CA GLN A 118 -4.57 11.00 -6.24
C GLN A 118 -5.02 12.24 -7.01
N GLY A 119 -4.08 13.08 -7.49
CA GLY A 119 -4.38 14.26 -8.30
C GLY A 119 -4.85 15.47 -7.48
N GLY A 120 -5.35 16.48 -8.18
CA GLY A 120 -5.77 17.77 -7.61
C GLY A 120 -7.14 18.24 -8.12
N PRO A 121 -7.49 19.52 -7.91
CA PRO A 121 -8.84 20.03 -8.16
C PRO A 121 -9.20 20.13 -9.65
N ASP A 122 -8.22 20.09 -10.55
CA ASP A 122 -8.42 20.13 -12.01
C ASP A 122 -7.87 18.85 -12.67
N ASN A 123 -8.76 18.04 -13.23
CA ASN A 123 -8.40 16.80 -13.95
C ASN A 123 -7.51 17.03 -15.17
N ALA A 124 -7.52 18.23 -15.77
CA ALA A 124 -6.74 18.52 -16.97
C ALA A 124 -5.25 18.76 -16.66
N THR A 125 -4.95 19.35 -15.50
CA THR A 125 -3.58 19.71 -15.09
C THR A 125 -3.03 18.84 -13.98
N GLU A 126 -3.89 18.31 -13.12
CA GLU A 126 -3.55 17.50 -11.96
C GLU A 126 -4.44 16.24 -11.90
N PRO A 127 -4.40 15.37 -12.93
CA PRO A 127 -5.21 14.16 -12.96
C PRO A 127 -4.83 13.22 -11.81
N SER A 128 -5.80 12.42 -11.36
CA SER A 128 -5.46 11.17 -10.65
C SER A 128 -4.89 10.18 -11.67
N ASN A 129 -3.74 9.57 -11.36
CA ASN A 129 -3.04 8.70 -12.30
C ASN A 129 -2.08 7.71 -11.64
N LEU A 130 -1.71 6.69 -12.41
CA LEU A 130 -0.55 5.85 -12.10
C LEU A 130 0.71 6.46 -12.70
N VAL A 131 1.76 6.58 -11.90
CA VAL A 131 3.03 7.24 -12.28
C VAL A 131 4.21 6.33 -11.94
N TYR A 132 5.00 5.97 -12.95
CA TYR A 132 6.31 5.38 -12.72
C TYR A 132 7.31 6.47 -12.34
N MET A 133 8.16 6.19 -11.35
CA MET A 133 9.29 7.02 -10.94
C MET A 133 10.56 6.17 -10.88
N ASP A 134 11.66 6.61 -11.51
CA ASP A 134 12.96 5.96 -11.34
C ASP A 134 13.36 5.91 -9.87
N SER A 135 13.92 4.78 -9.41
CA SER A 135 14.37 4.62 -8.00
C SER A 135 15.62 5.43 -7.65
N ARG A 136 16.24 6.10 -8.63
CA ARG A 136 17.48 6.85 -8.47
C ARG A 136 17.33 8.29 -8.97
N PRO A 137 18.06 9.25 -8.38
CA PRO A 137 18.15 10.60 -8.91
C PRO A 137 18.47 10.61 -10.42
N PRO A 138 17.82 11.48 -11.20
CA PRO A 138 16.99 12.61 -10.76
C PRO A 138 15.50 12.28 -10.56
N TYR A 139 15.14 11.00 -10.31
CA TYR A 139 13.75 10.55 -10.05
C TYR A 139 12.78 10.91 -11.19
N LYS A 140 13.17 10.61 -12.43
CA LYS A 140 12.33 10.90 -13.60
C LYS A 140 11.01 10.16 -13.48
N THR A 141 9.93 10.83 -13.85
CA THR A 141 8.59 10.28 -13.81
C THR A 141 8.01 10.05 -15.20
N THR A 142 7.10 9.10 -15.32
CA THR A 142 6.36 8.79 -16.55
C THR A 142 4.93 8.39 -16.20
N ASN A 143 3.96 9.08 -16.79
CA ASN A 143 2.55 8.78 -16.60
C ASN A 143 2.17 7.49 -17.34
N ILE A 144 1.41 6.62 -16.68
CA ILE A 144 0.90 5.36 -17.25
C ILE A 144 -0.55 5.52 -17.69
N ALA A 145 -1.44 5.90 -16.77
CA ALA A 145 -2.85 6.07 -17.08
C ALA A 145 -3.54 7.02 -16.10
N SER A 146 -4.47 7.82 -16.59
CA SER A 146 -5.24 8.81 -15.81
C SER A 146 -6.76 8.73 -15.98
N SER A 147 -7.24 7.84 -16.86
CA SER A 147 -8.67 7.73 -17.16
C SER A 147 -9.04 6.33 -17.64
N PHE A 148 -10.34 6.02 -17.55
CA PHE A 148 -10.96 4.82 -18.11
C PHE A 148 -12.12 5.22 -19.02
N HIS A 149 -12.04 4.84 -20.30
CA HIS A 149 -13.00 5.26 -21.34
C HIS A 149 -13.26 6.78 -21.38
N GLY A 150 -12.21 7.58 -21.15
CA GLY A 150 -12.28 9.05 -21.17
C GLY A 150 -12.85 9.69 -19.90
N ARG A 151 -13.23 8.91 -18.89
CA ARG A 151 -13.64 9.39 -17.56
C ARG A 151 -12.43 9.37 -16.64
N ALA A 152 -12.20 10.47 -15.92
CA ALA A 152 -11.04 10.56 -15.03
C ALA A 152 -11.12 9.51 -13.90
N PHE A 153 -9.97 8.98 -13.49
CA PHE A 153 -9.90 8.23 -12.23
C PHE A 153 -10.28 9.12 -11.05
N ASN A 154 -10.89 8.52 -10.04
CA ASN A 154 -11.39 9.24 -8.87
C ASN A 154 -10.23 9.78 -8.03
N SER A 155 -9.49 8.88 -7.40
CA SER A 155 -8.31 9.12 -6.58
C SER A 155 -7.64 7.78 -6.34
N VAL A 156 -6.91 7.27 -7.35
CA VAL A 156 -6.24 5.96 -7.26
C VAL A 156 -5.45 5.87 -5.96
N ASN A 157 -5.60 4.76 -5.25
CA ASN A 157 -5.17 4.71 -3.85
C ASN A 157 -4.03 3.72 -3.65
N ASP A 158 -4.22 2.44 -3.98
CA ASP A 158 -3.19 1.42 -3.82
C ASP A 158 -3.01 0.55 -5.08
N VAL A 159 -1.81 -0.01 -5.25
CA VAL A 159 -1.40 -0.69 -6.49
C VAL A 159 -0.51 -1.91 -6.22
N VAL A 160 -0.70 -2.97 -7.00
CA VAL A 160 0.16 -4.16 -7.02
C VAL A 160 0.47 -4.57 -8.46
N VAL A 161 1.64 -5.15 -8.67
CA VAL A 161 2.05 -5.71 -9.96
C VAL A 161 2.03 -7.23 -9.86
N HIS A 162 1.32 -7.86 -10.79
CA HIS A 162 1.26 -9.31 -10.93
C HIS A 162 2.48 -9.82 -11.73
N SER A 163 2.90 -11.07 -11.54
CA SER A 163 4.09 -11.64 -12.18
C SER A 163 4.05 -11.65 -13.72
N ASP A 164 2.86 -11.61 -14.31
CA ASP A 164 2.65 -11.45 -15.76
C ASP A 164 2.95 -10.02 -16.27
N GLY A 165 3.30 -9.10 -15.38
CA GLY A 165 3.58 -7.69 -15.65
C GLY A 165 2.33 -6.79 -15.68
N SER A 166 1.14 -7.34 -15.42
CA SER A 166 -0.08 -6.53 -15.32
C SER A 166 -0.14 -5.76 -14.00
N ILE A 167 -0.71 -4.57 -14.08
CA ILE A 167 -0.82 -3.63 -12.95
C ILE A 167 -2.26 -3.65 -12.47
N TRP A 168 -2.48 -3.84 -11.18
CA TRP A 168 -3.79 -3.88 -10.55
C TRP A 168 -3.88 -2.81 -9.48
N PHE A 169 -4.97 -2.05 -9.45
CA PHE A 169 -5.09 -0.90 -8.57
C PHE A 169 -6.53 -0.63 -8.16
N THR A 170 -6.69 0.10 -7.06
CA THR A 170 -7.98 0.53 -6.52
C THR A 170 -8.23 2.01 -6.81
N ASP A 171 -9.49 2.37 -7.06
CA ASP A 171 -9.90 3.76 -7.35
C ASP A 171 -11.07 4.23 -6.46
N PRO A 172 -10.82 4.44 -5.15
CA PRO A 172 -11.80 5.00 -4.23
C PRO A 172 -11.99 6.50 -4.46
N ILE A 173 -12.94 7.10 -3.75
CA ILE A 173 -13.30 8.53 -3.88
C ILE A 173 -12.77 9.43 -2.76
N TYR A 174 -11.71 8.99 -2.06
CA TYR A 174 -11.15 9.72 -0.91
C TYR A 174 -10.83 11.17 -1.22
N GLY A 175 -10.21 11.45 -2.37
CA GLY A 175 -9.82 12.82 -2.67
C GLY A 175 -11.00 13.78 -2.86
N PHE A 176 -12.16 13.25 -3.27
CA PHE A 176 -13.40 14.03 -3.33
C PHE A 176 -13.95 14.30 -1.93
N GLU A 177 -14.04 13.26 -1.09
CA GLU A 177 -14.50 13.39 0.30
C GLU A 177 -13.60 14.30 1.14
N GLN A 178 -12.29 14.26 0.88
CA GLN A 178 -11.29 15.11 1.52
C GLN A 178 -11.23 16.55 0.96
N GLY A 179 -11.98 16.82 -0.11
CA GLY A 179 -12.22 18.15 -0.66
C GLY A 179 -11.15 18.70 -1.60
N TYR A 180 -10.25 17.87 -2.13
CA TYR A 180 -9.20 18.31 -3.07
C TYR A 180 -9.32 17.72 -4.48
N ARG A 181 -10.33 16.89 -4.74
CA ARG A 181 -10.69 16.38 -6.08
C ARG A 181 -12.09 16.82 -6.49
N PRO A 182 -12.35 16.93 -7.81
CA PRO A 182 -13.71 17.14 -8.32
C PRO A 182 -14.61 15.92 -8.03
N LYS A 183 -15.89 16.07 -8.32
CA LYS A 183 -16.87 14.99 -8.18
C LYS A 183 -16.42 13.75 -8.99
N PRO A 184 -16.46 12.54 -8.39
CA PRO A 184 -16.11 11.29 -9.05
C PRO A 184 -16.83 11.10 -10.36
N GLU A 185 -16.05 10.71 -11.37
CA GLU A 185 -16.58 10.33 -12.67
C GLU A 185 -16.64 8.83 -12.82
N LEU A 186 -16.10 8.00 -11.93
CA LEU A 186 -16.14 6.53 -12.01
C LEU A 186 -16.71 5.92 -10.72
N PRO A 187 -17.31 4.72 -10.77
CA PRO A 187 -17.62 3.96 -9.56
C PRO A 187 -16.34 3.54 -8.81
N CYS A 188 -16.45 3.28 -7.51
CA CYS A 188 -15.37 2.67 -6.73
C CYS A 188 -15.14 1.22 -7.17
N GLN A 189 -14.03 0.96 -7.85
CA GLN A 189 -13.72 -0.33 -8.48
C GLN A 189 -12.24 -0.68 -8.38
N VAL A 190 -11.96 -1.95 -8.66
CA VAL A 190 -10.61 -2.44 -8.94
C VAL A 190 -10.40 -2.46 -10.44
N TYR A 191 -9.26 -1.98 -10.89
CA TYR A 191 -8.88 -1.92 -12.30
C TYR A 191 -7.60 -2.71 -12.56
N ARG A 192 -7.44 -3.19 -13.79
CA ARG A 192 -6.22 -3.83 -14.29
C ARG A 192 -5.75 -3.15 -15.57
N ILE A 193 -4.47 -2.84 -15.65
CA ILE A 193 -3.76 -2.47 -16.87
C ILE A 193 -2.93 -3.67 -17.35
N CYS A 194 -3.08 -4.03 -18.61
CA CYS A 194 -2.16 -4.90 -19.31
C CYS A 194 -1.27 -4.05 -20.23
N PRO A 195 -0.01 -3.77 -19.84
CA PRO A 195 0.90 -2.99 -20.68
C PRO A 195 1.10 -3.64 -22.06
N GLU A 196 1.30 -2.83 -23.09
CA GLU A 196 1.64 -3.31 -24.43
C GLU A 196 3.07 -3.90 -24.43
N LYS A 197 3.18 -5.21 -24.66
CA LYS A 197 4.47 -5.90 -24.68
C LYS A 197 5.39 -5.32 -25.76
N GLY A 198 6.59 -4.91 -25.35
CA GLY A 198 7.62 -4.37 -26.24
C GLY A 198 7.47 -2.88 -26.59
N SER A 199 6.41 -2.21 -26.12
CA SER A 199 6.28 -0.75 -26.24
C SER A 199 7.30 -0.05 -25.34
N SER A 200 7.94 1.02 -25.83
CA SER A 200 8.71 1.95 -25.01
C SER A 200 7.84 3.03 -24.35
N ASP A 201 6.57 3.09 -24.72
CA ASP A 201 5.58 4.01 -24.17
C ASP A 201 4.75 3.26 -23.13
N LEU A 202 4.95 3.61 -21.85
CA LEU A 202 4.28 2.98 -20.72
C LEU A 202 2.78 3.29 -20.65
N SER A 203 2.29 4.24 -21.44
CA SER A 203 0.86 4.57 -21.51
C SER A 203 0.06 3.67 -22.44
N LYS A 204 0.74 2.82 -23.22
CA LYS A 204 0.09 1.87 -24.13
C LYS A 204 -0.25 0.55 -23.43
N GLY A 205 -1.44 0.06 -23.71
CA GLY A 205 -1.97 -1.18 -23.16
C GLY A 205 -3.48 -1.19 -23.18
N SER A 206 -4.07 -2.16 -22.48
CA SER A 206 -5.51 -2.20 -22.23
C SER A 206 -5.80 -1.99 -20.75
N ILE A 207 -6.92 -1.33 -20.45
CA ILE A 207 -7.43 -1.14 -19.08
C ILE A 207 -8.79 -1.80 -18.99
N ARG A 208 -9.07 -2.49 -17.89
CA ARG A 208 -10.38 -3.11 -17.62
C ARG A 208 -10.75 -2.99 -16.15
N ALA A 209 -12.03 -2.75 -15.87
CA ALA A 209 -12.59 -2.92 -14.53
C ALA A 209 -12.65 -4.42 -14.19
N MET A 210 -12.13 -4.81 -13.04
CA MET A 210 -11.94 -6.21 -12.64
C MET A 210 -12.90 -6.67 -11.55
N ALA A 211 -13.28 -5.77 -10.64
CA ALA A 211 -14.27 -6.03 -9.61
C ALA A 211 -14.97 -4.73 -9.18
N ASP A 212 -16.21 -4.89 -8.75
CA ASP A 212 -17.09 -3.84 -8.23
C ASP A 212 -17.72 -4.27 -6.89
N GLY A 213 -18.70 -3.48 -6.41
CA GLY A 213 -19.42 -3.78 -5.18
C GLY A 213 -18.67 -3.40 -3.89
N PHE A 214 -17.67 -2.53 -3.99
CA PHE A 214 -16.96 -1.95 -2.85
C PHE A 214 -17.54 -0.60 -2.46
N GLY A 215 -17.45 -0.25 -1.18
CA GLY A 215 -17.66 1.12 -0.74
C GLY A 215 -16.44 1.98 -0.99
N ARG A 216 -15.30 1.65 -0.37
CA ARG A 216 -13.99 2.29 -0.58
C ARG A 216 -12.92 1.21 -0.74
N PRO A 217 -12.66 0.71 -1.97
CA PRO A 217 -11.57 -0.22 -2.19
C PRO A 217 -10.25 0.50 -1.92
N ASN A 218 -9.42 -0.02 -1.05
CA ASN A 218 -8.17 0.60 -0.62
C ASN A 218 -6.98 -0.33 -0.95
N GLY A 219 -6.48 -1.11 0.00
CA GLY A 219 -5.34 -1.99 -0.17
C GLY A 219 -5.63 -3.14 -1.12
N ILE A 220 -4.62 -3.52 -1.91
CA ILE A 220 -4.70 -4.68 -2.82
C ILE A 220 -3.41 -5.51 -2.77
N CYS A 221 -3.53 -6.83 -2.61
CA CYS A 221 -2.38 -7.74 -2.75
C CYS A 221 -2.80 -9.12 -3.28
N PHE A 222 -1.86 -9.84 -3.86
CA PHE A 222 -2.05 -11.23 -4.28
C PHE A 222 -1.59 -12.22 -3.19
N SER A 223 -2.14 -13.43 -3.22
CA SER A 223 -1.55 -14.61 -2.56
C SER A 223 -0.17 -14.92 -3.18
N PRO A 224 0.67 -15.73 -2.51
CA PRO A 224 2.03 -16.00 -3.00
C PRO A 224 2.07 -16.73 -4.34
N ASP A 225 1.02 -17.49 -4.66
CA ASP A 225 0.84 -18.16 -5.95
C ASP A 225 -0.01 -17.37 -6.95
N GLU A 226 -0.38 -16.13 -6.59
CA GLU A 226 -1.18 -15.17 -7.35
C GLU A 226 -2.58 -15.65 -7.79
N LYS A 227 -3.07 -16.75 -7.23
CA LYS A 227 -4.41 -17.28 -7.56
C LYS A 227 -5.53 -16.64 -6.78
N ILE A 228 -5.22 -15.91 -5.71
CA ILE A 228 -6.18 -15.17 -4.92
C ILE A 228 -5.73 -13.71 -4.88
N VAL A 229 -6.66 -12.78 -5.10
CA VAL A 229 -6.45 -11.36 -4.80
C VAL A 229 -7.26 -10.97 -3.57
N TYR A 230 -6.63 -10.24 -2.67
CA TYR A 230 -7.24 -9.64 -1.50
C TYR A 230 -7.39 -8.14 -1.74
N VAL A 231 -8.56 -7.61 -1.40
CA VAL A 231 -8.88 -6.18 -1.52
C VAL A 231 -9.53 -5.73 -0.22
N THR A 232 -9.01 -4.67 0.39
CA THR A 232 -9.62 -4.08 1.58
C THR A 232 -10.73 -3.11 1.19
N ASP A 233 -11.82 -3.12 1.97
CA ASP A 233 -12.93 -2.20 1.87
C ASP A 233 -13.08 -1.47 3.21
N THR A 234 -12.91 -0.16 3.14
CA THR A 234 -12.68 0.74 4.27
C THR A 234 -13.82 1.75 4.46
N ASP A 235 -14.97 1.51 3.81
CA ASP A 235 -16.15 2.39 3.81
C ASP A 235 -16.75 2.65 5.20
N TRP A 236 -16.29 1.95 6.26
CA TRP A 236 -16.58 2.31 7.66
C TRP A 236 -16.11 3.72 8.00
N ILE A 237 -15.01 4.21 7.42
CA ILE A 237 -14.53 5.59 7.59
C ILE A 237 -14.48 6.31 6.24
N HIS A 238 -15.13 7.47 6.19
CA HIS A 238 -15.15 8.32 5.01
C HIS A 238 -13.96 9.28 5.00
N GLY A 239 -13.60 9.81 3.82
CA GLY A 239 -12.45 10.72 3.69
C GLY A 239 -12.56 12.02 4.52
N ASP A 240 -13.76 12.40 4.97
CA ASP A 240 -13.98 13.52 5.89
C ASP A 240 -13.83 13.17 7.38
N GLY A 241 -13.54 11.90 7.68
CA GLY A 241 -13.37 11.36 9.03
C GLY A 241 -14.64 10.90 9.71
N THR A 242 -15.80 10.98 9.05
CA THR A 242 -17.06 10.41 9.59
C THR A 242 -17.05 8.89 9.51
N THR A 243 -17.70 8.24 10.49
CA THR A 243 -17.78 6.78 10.57
C THR A 243 -19.23 6.28 10.51
N ASP A 244 -19.42 5.10 9.93
CA ASP A 244 -20.72 4.42 9.84
C ASP A 244 -20.55 2.92 10.15
N ASP A 245 -20.98 2.50 11.34
CA ASP A 245 -20.88 1.11 11.83
C ASP A 245 -21.65 0.09 10.97
N SER A 246 -22.51 0.54 10.06
CA SER A 246 -23.19 -0.34 9.11
C SER A 246 -22.35 -0.66 7.87
N ARG A 247 -21.18 -0.03 7.71
CA ARG A 247 -20.31 -0.14 6.54
C ARG A 247 -19.10 -1.07 6.75
N PRO A 248 -18.50 -1.57 5.67
CA PRO A 248 -17.34 -2.47 5.74
C PRO A 248 -16.09 -1.88 6.45
N SER A 249 -15.57 -2.67 7.40
CA SER A 249 -14.14 -2.70 7.81
C SER A 249 -13.56 -4.07 7.43
N THR A 250 -13.60 -4.41 6.14
CA THR A 250 -13.55 -5.81 5.69
C THR A 250 -12.49 -6.04 4.63
N ILE A 251 -11.81 -7.18 4.69
CA ILE A 251 -10.98 -7.71 3.61
C ILE A 251 -11.82 -8.71 2.81
N TYR A 252 -11.90 -8.51 1.49
CA TYR A 252 -12.52 -9.46 0.57
C TYR A 252 -11.46 -10.22 -0.23
N ALA A 253 -11.72 -11.50 -0.48
CA ALA A 253 -10.90 -12.34 -1.36
C ALA A 253 -11.66 -12.70 -2.64
N PHE A 254 -10.93 -12.86 -3.73
CA PHE A 254 -11.42 -13.31 -5.03
C PHE A 254 -10.46 -14.34 -5.59
N ASP A 255 -10.99 -15.36 -6.26
CA ASP A 255 -10.17 -16.26 -7.06
C ASP A 255 -9.86 -15.62 -8.41
N VAL A 256 -8.62 -15.76 -8.87
CA VAL A 256 -8.20 -15.38 -10.22
C VAL A 256 -8.43 -16.58 -11.13
N ALA A 257 -9.52 -16.53 -11.90
CA ALA A 257 -9.87 -17.57 -12.87
C ALA A 257 -9.66 -17.07 -14.30
N TYR A 258 -9.31 -17.95 -15.22
CA TYR A 258 -9.14 -17.59 -16.63
C TYR A 258 -10.32 -18.06 -17.48
N TYR A 259 -10.95 -17.13 -18.18
CA TYR A 259 -12.00 -17.41 -19.16
C TYR A 259 -11.64 -16.76 -20.49
N SER A 260 -11.76 -17.52 -21.59
CA SER A 260 -11.42 -17.05 -22.93
C SER A 260 -9.99 -16.46 -23.04
N GLY A 261 -9.05 -16.98 -22.25
CA GLY A 261 -7.65 -16.53 -22.23
C GLY A 261 -7.38 -15.28 -21.38
N GLU A 262 -8.39 -14.72 -20.70
CA GLU A 262 -8.27 -13.51 -19.89
C GLU A 262 -8.56 -13.79 -18.41
N PRO A 263 -7.92 -13.08 -17.46
CA PRO A 263 -8.18 -13.26 -16.03
C PRO A 263 -9.53 -12.66 -15.64
N PHE A 264 -10.19 -13.20 -14.63
CA PHE A 264 -11.43 -12.70 -14.03
C PHE A 264 -11.34 -12.89 -12.52
N LEU A 265 -11.90 -11.93 -11.79
CA LEU A 265 -12.09 -12.08 -10.34
C LEU A 265 -13.45 -12.74 -10.11
N VAL A 266 -13.44 -13.93 -9.52
CA VAL A 266 -14.65 -14.70 -9.22
C VAL A 266 -14.70 -15.10 -7.75
N ASN A 267 -15.83 -15.64 -7.30
CA ASN A 267 -16.00 -16.14 -5.93
C ASN A 267 -15.65 -15.11 -4.85
N ARG A 268 -16.16 -13.86 -5.00
CA ARG A 268 -16.05 -12.82 -3.98
C ARG A 268 -16.53 -13.37 -2.65
N ARG A 269 -15.68 -13.30 -1.64
CA ARG A 269 -15.97 -13.78 -0.28
C ARG A 269 -15.39 -12.83 0.76
N LEU A 270 -16.12 -12.67 1.86
CA LEU A 270 -15.55 -12.06 3.05
C LEU A 270 -14.41 -12.95 3.53
N PHE A 271 -13.23 -12.37 3.70
CA PHE A 271 -12.04 -13.06 4.16
C PHE A 271 -11.78 -12.78 5.64
N ALA A 272 -11.73 -11.50 6.01
CA ALA A 272 -11.48 -11.06 7.38
C ALA A 272 -12.18 -9.73 7.68
N PHE A 273 -12.41 -9.44 8.96
CA PHE A 273 -12.95 -8.17 9.45
C PHE A 273 -11.96 -7.57 10.45
N ALA A 274 -11.63 -6.30 10.30
CA ALA A 274 -10.81 -5.57 11.28
C ALA A 274 -11.73 -5.11 12.42
N ASP A 275 -11.49 -5.62 13.63
CA ASP A 275 -12.30 -5.28 14.81
C ASP A 275 -11.90 -3.95 15.45
N ASN A 276 -10.82 -3.31 14.98
CA ASN A 276 -10.40 -1.98 15.36
C ASN A 276 -10.03 -1.16 14.12
N GLY A 277 -10.80 -0.10 13.87
CA GLY A 277 -10.65 0.77 12.70
C GLY A 277 -11.00 0.05 11.39
N ILE A 278 -10.13 0.22 10.39
CA ILE A 278 -10.27 -0.37 9.06
C ILE A 278 -9.03 -1.18 8.68
N PRO A 279 -9.15 -2.22 7.83
CA PRO A 279 -8.00 -2.80 7.17
C PRO A 279 -7.58 -1.87 6.02
N ASP A 280 -6.45 -1.20 6.15
CA ASP A 280 -5.95 -0.23 5.17
C ASP A 280 -4.96 -0.90 4.18
N GLY A 281 -3.68 -0.54 4.20
CA GLY A 281 -2.65 -1.21 3.41
C GLY A 281 -2.51 -2.69 3.75
N ILE A 282 -2.38 -3.54 2.72
CA ILE A 282 -2.42 -5.01 2.84
C ILE A 282 -1.23 -5.69 2.13
N LYS A 283 -0.68 -6.75 2.73
CA LYS A 283 0.40 -7.58 2.15
C LYS A 283 0.23 -9.05 2.53
N CYS A 284 0.82 -9.94 1.75
CA CYS A 284 0.86 -11.38 2.04
C CYS A 284 2.30 -11.83 2.33
N ASP A 285 2.48 -12.81 3.22
CA ASP A 285 3.75 -13.52 3.40
C ASP A 285 3.84 -14.75 2.47
N VAL A 286 5.04 -15.35 2.36
CA VAL A 286 5.31 -16.53 1.52
C VAL A 286 4.56 -17.81 1.96
N HIS A 287 3.93 -17.82 3.14
CA HIS A 287 3.13 -18.92 3.65
C HIS A 287 1.62 -18.72 3.42
N GLY A 288 1.23 -17.58 2.84
CA GLY A 288 -0.16 -17.24 2.55
C GLY A 288 -0.88 -16.52 3.69
N ASN A 289 -0.17 -16.12 4.76
CA ASN A 289 -0.76 -15.28 5.79
C ASN A 289 -0.92 -13.85 5.27
N VAL A 290 -2.04 -13.24 5.60
CA VAL A 290 -2.46 -11.92 5.12
C VAL A 290 -2.32 -10.93 6.26
N TYR A 291 -1.66 -9.80 5.98
CA TYR A 291 -1.35 -8.75 6.93
C TYR A 291 -2.05 -7.48 6.48
N SER A 292 -2.65 -6.72 7.41
CA SER A 292 -3.23 -5.41 7.11
C SER A 292 -2.89 -4.41 8.20
N GLY A 293 -2.64 -3.15 7.81
CA GLY A 293 -2.67 -2.02 8.74
C GLY A 293 -4.08 -1.83 9.28
N CYS A 294 -4.21 -1.63 10.60
CA CYS A 294 -5.47 -1.50 11.33
C CYS A 294 -5.36 -0.43 12.42
N GLY A 295 -6.48 -0.11 13.08
CA GLY A 295 -6.54 0.94 14.10
C GLY A 295 -5.68 0.69 15.35
N ASP A 296 -5.22 -0.55 15.55
CA ASP A 296 -4.36 -0.97 16.66
C ASP A 296 -2.95 -1.42 16.25
N GLY A 297 -2.61 -1.38 14.96
CA GLY A 297 -1.29 -1.72 14.44
C GLY A 297 -1.38 -2.61 13.20
N VAL A 298 -0.62 -3.69 13.14
CA VAL A 298 -0.68 -4.66 12.02
C VAL A 298 -1.33 -5.95 12.48
N ASN A 299 -2.44 -6.31 11.85
CA ASN A 299 -3.18 -7.54 12.12
C ASN A 299 -2.80 -8.62 11.12
N VAL A 300 -2.67 -9.86 11.59
CA VAL A 300 -2.18 -11.00 10.80
C VAL A 300 -3.22 -12.12 10.82
N TRP A 301 -3.73 -12.49 9.65
CA TRP A 301 -4.65 -13.60 9.46
C TRP A 301 -3.98 -14.73 8.69
N SER A 302 -4.35 -15.98 8.98
CA SER A 302 -3.95 -17.13 8.17
C SER A 302 -4.57 -17.05 6.77
N ALA A 303 -4.08 -17.88 5.83
CA ALA A 303 -4.71 -18.05 4.52
C ALA A 303 -6.20 -18.46 4.57
N GLY A 304 -6.69 -18.93 5.72
CA GLY A 304 -8.10 -19.24 5.97
C GLY A 304 -8.92 -18.10 6.59
N GLY A 305 -8.33 -16.92 6.83
CA GLY A 305 -9.02 -15.78 7.45
C GLY A 305 -9.09 -15.81 8.98
N VAL A 306 -8.41 -16.77 9.63
CA VAL A 306 -8.32 -16.83 11.11
C VAL A 306 -7.27 -15.85 11.60
N LEU A 307 -7.63 -14.95 12.52
CA LEU A 307 -6.69 -14.02 13.14
C LEU A 307 -5.65 -14.79 13.96
N LEU A 308 -4.38 -14.68 13.57
CA LEU A 308 -3.25 -15.34 14.22
C LEU A 308 -2.66 -14.47 15.32
N GLY A 309 -2.45 -13.19 15.03
CA GLY A 309 -1.75 -12.28 15.93
C GLY A 309 -1.83 -10.83 15.49
N ARG A 310 -1.32 -9.95 16.36
CA ARG A 310 -1.20 -8.51 16.10
C ARG A 310 0.15 -7.97 16.50
N ILE A 311 0.67 -7.02 15.74
CA ILE A 311 1.79 -6.15 16.12
C ILE A 311 1.18 -4.82 16.53
N LEU A 312 1.03 -4.62 17.83
CA LEU A 312 0.37 -3.47 18.43
C LEU A 312 1.22 -2.21 18.32
N VAL A 313 0.66 -1.16 17.73
CA VAL A 313 1.25 0.17 17.62
C VAL A 313 0.18 1.19 18.00
N GLU A 314 0.48 2.02 19.00
CA GLU A 314 -0.45 3.08 19.43
C GLU A 314 -0.74 4.04 18.25
N GLY A 315 -2.02 4.32 18.01
CA GLY A 315 -2.46 5.11 16.84
C GLY A 315 -2.59 4.31 15.55
N GLY A 316 -2.35 3.00 15.56
CA GLY A 316 -2.61 2.11 14.43
C GLY A 316 -1.48 2.04 13.40
N ALA A 317 -1.79 1.55 12.21
CA ALA A 317 -0.91 1.59 11.05
C ALA A 317 -1.73 1.82 9.78
N ALA A 318 -1.38 2.84 8.99
CA ALA A 318 -2.02 3.10 7.71
C ALA A 318 -1.50 2.11 6.65
N ASN A 319 -0.18 1.92 6.57
CA ASN A 319 0.42 0.94 5.66
C ASN A 319 1.71 0.36 6.26
N PHE A 320 2.28 -0.63 5.61
CA PHE A 320 3.53 -1.27 5.99
C PHE A 320 4.15 -2.02 4.80
N CYS A 321 5.41 -2.42 4.95
CA CYS A 321 6.05 -3.31 4.01
C CYS A 321 7.03 -4.27 4.66
N PHE A 322 7.25 -5.39 3.99
CA PHE A 322 8.28 -6.35 4.37
C PHE A 322 9.66 -5.83 3.94
N GLY A 323 10.62 -5.94 4.86
CA GLY A 323 12.04 -5.91 4.58
C GLY A 323 12.59 -7.33 4.50
N ARG A 324 13.91 -7.47 4.70
CA ARG A 324 14.59 -8.76 4.70
C ARG A 324 14.56 -9.42 6.08
N ASP A 325 14.77 -10.74 6.12
CA ASP A 325 15.03 -11.51 7.35
C ASP A 325 14.00 -11.26 8.47
N GLY A 326 12.71 -11.17 8.15
CA GLY A 326 11.65 -10.97 9.13
C GLY A 326 11.39 -9.51 9.53
N GLU A 327 11.98 -8.54 8.82
CA GLU A 327 11.68 -7.12 9.04
C GLU A 327 10.30 -6.73 8.47
N ILE A 328 9.55 -5.94 9.24
CA ILE A 328 8.39 -5.19 8.75
C ILE A 328 8.58 -3.72 9.13
N PHE A 329 8.46 -2.83 8.16
CA PHE A 329 8.43 -1.38 8.38
C PHE A 329 6.99 -0.90 8.43
N ILE A 330 6.58 -0.32 9.56
CA ILE A 330 5.20 0.07 9.86
C ILE A 330 5.10 1.59 9.83
N LEU A 331 4.13 2.09 9.05
CA LEU A 331 3.89 3.51 8.82
C LEU A 331 2.73 3.98 9.72
N ASN A 332 3.05 4.81 10.71
CA ASN A 332 2.15 5.21 11.80
C ASN A 332 2.14 6.75 11.89
N GLU A 333 1.71 7.40 10.80
CA GLU A 333 1.60 8.84 10.64
C GLU A 333 2.93 9.58 10.91
N HIS A 334 3.18 9.97 12.15
CA HIS A 334 4.38 10.71 12.56
C HIS A 334 5.59 9.80 12.82
N LYS A 335 5.40 8.48 12.89
CA LYS A 335 6.44 7.53 13.29
C LYS A 335 6.64 6.41 12.26
N LEU A 336 7.91 6.09 12.03
CA LEU A 336 8.33 4.90 11.30
C LEU A 336 8.84 3.86 12.30
N TRP A 337 8.17 2.72 12.38
CA TRP A 337 8.56 1.61 13.24
C TRP A 337 9.17 0.47 12.42
N ARG A 338 10.04 -0.31 13.05
CA ARG A 338 10.50 -1.60 12.55
C ARG A 338 10.07 -2.68 13.52
N ALA A 339 9.24 -3.62 13.06
CA ALA A 339 9.06 -4.89 13.72
C ALA A 339 10.10 -5.89 13.20
N GLN A 340 10.78 -6.58 14.11
CA GLN A 340 11.63 -7.73 13.80
C GLN A 340 10.88 -8.98 14.24
N LEU A 341 10.55 -9.84 13.28
CA LEU A 341 9.91 -11.13 13.47
C LEU A 341 10.91 -12.28 13.28
N ALA A 342 10.43 -13.51 13.20
CA ALA A 342 11.24 -14.65 12.80
C ALA A 342 11.81 -14.45 11.38
N ALA A 343 13.06 -14.83 11.16
CA ALA A 343 13.71 -14.68 9.85
C ALA A 343 13.06 -15.50 8.72
N SER A 344 12.24 -16.49 9.08
CA SER A 344 11.42 -17.26 8.15
C SER A 344 10.19 -16.51 7.66
N THR A 345 9.77 -15.45 8.36
CA THR A 345 8.61 -14.64 7.98
C THR A 345 9.02 -13.66 6.88
N LYS A 346 8.60 -13.94 5.65
CA LYS A 346 9.02 -13.20 4.45
C LYS A 346 7.83 -12.70 3.65
N GLY A 347 7.86 -11.47 3.18
CA GLY A 347 6.83 -10.93 2.30
C GLY A 347 6.83 -11.65 0.95
N ALA A 348 5.65 -11.99 0.44
CA ALA A 348 5.50 -12.71 -0.82
C ALA A 348 5.98 -11.91 -2.04
N LEU A 349 5.78 -10.59 -2.03
CA LEU A 349 6.08 -9.71 -3.17
C LEU A 349 7.57 -9.71 -3.55
N LEU A 350 8.46 -9.66 -2.56
CA LEU A 350 9.91 -9.61 -2.77
C LEU A 350 10.59 -10.96 -2.47
N GLY A 351 9.98 -11.81 -1.64
CA GLY A 351 10.50 -13.13 -1.28
C GLY A 351 11.80 -13.13 -0.47
N ILE A 352 12.21 -11.96 0.04
CA ILE A 352 13.49 -11.76 0.76
C ILE A 352 13.36 -11.98 2.26
#